data_AF-A0A1G0F6V8-F1
#
_entry.id   AF-A0A1G0F6V8-F1
#
_cell.length_a   1.000
_cell.length_b   1.000
_cell.length_c   1.000
_cell.angle_alpha   90.00
_cell.angle_beta   90.00
_cell.angle_gamma   90.00
#
_symmetry.space_group_name_H-M   'P 1'
#
loop_
_entity.id
_entity.type
_entity.pdbx_description
1 polymer ?
#
loop_
_entity_poly.entity_id
_entity_poly.type
_entity_poly.pdbx_seq_one_letter_code
_entity_poly.pdbx_strand_id
1 'polypeptide(L)'
;MATMKDLLRAGVHFGHQSRYWNPKMAPYIYGVRDKVHIINLEKTLPMLNESIEFLANVAAHKGKILFVGTKLAAKSLVKKAAERIDMPYVDWRWLGGMLTNYKTIRHSVKRLKVLEKQFEKQDFGKLTKKEILQLTREKDKLARNLGGIKEMGGLPDVLFVIDVGHERNAIKEAQKLHIPIVAVVDTVYSPDGIDYVIPGNDDAIRSIELYLNAIVEGVLEKRAEASYLNEEKKEEKKESVKIKKASKIEAVEEVEEVEEVEEVEEVEEVEEVEEVEEETPVDQNETTEE
;
A
#
# COMPACT_ATOMS: atom_id res chain seq x y z
N MET A 1 7.47 3.57 18.30
CA MET A 1 6.08 3.57 18.85
C MET A 1 5.91 4.69 19.88
N ALA A 2 4.76 5.36 19.89
CA ALA A 2 4.47 6.45 20.82
C ALA A 2 4.17 5.92 22.24
N THR A 3 4.60 6.64 23.28
CA THR A 3 4.29 6.27 24.68
C THR A 3 3.15 7.12 25.23
N MET A 4 2.52 6.68 26.33
CA MET A 4 1.51 7.48 27.03
C MET A 4 2.05 8.85 27.48
N LYS A 5 3.33 8.91 27.84
CA LYS A 5 4.01 10.17 28.21
C LYS A 5 4.09 11.14 27.03
N ASP A 6 4.29 10.62 25.82
CA ASP A 6 4.34 11.44 24.60
C ASP A 6 2.95 11.96 24.24
N LEU A 7 1.90 11.12 24.34
CA LEU A 7 0.50 11.54 24.17
C LEU A 7 0.12 12.67 25.14
N LEU A 8 0.53 12.56 26.41
CA LEU A 8 0.27 13.58 27.42
C LEU A 8 1.00 14.90 27.08
N ARG A 9 2.29 14.83 26.72
CA ARG A 9 3.10 16.00 26.35
C ARG A 9 2.61 16.69 25.07
N ALA A 10 2.12 15.92 24.11
CA ALA A 10 1.58 16.42 22.85
C ALA A 10 0.19 17.06 23.00
N GLY A 11 -0.50 16.84 24.13
CA GLY A 11 -1.82 17.42 24.40
C GLY A 11 -2.99 16.61 23.81
N VAL A 12 -2.78 15.31 23.53
CA VAL A 12 -3.79 14.44 22.90
C VAL A 12 -5.04 14.25 23.77
N HIS A 13 -4.86 14.33 25.09
CA HIS A 13 -5.92 14.14 26.08
C HIS A 13 -6.90 15.32 26.17
N PHE A 14 -6.61 16.46 25.55
CA PHE A 14 -7.54 17.59 25.55
C PHE A 14 -8.61 17.38 24.49
N GLY A 15 -9.87 17.32 24.89
CA GLY A 15 -11.01 17.42 24.00
C GLY A 15 -11.56 18.84 23.94
N HIS A 16 -12.82 18.96 23.51
CA HIS A 16 -13.55 20.21 23.44
C HIS A 16 -14.24 20.59 24.75
N GLN A 17 -14.85 21.78 24.77
CA GLN A 17 -15.64 22.26 25.90
C GLN A 17 -16.83 21.32 26.17
N SER A 18 -17.11 21.07 27.45
CA SER A 18 -18.17 20.17 27.95
C SER A 18 -19.59 20.42 27.42
N ARG A 19 -19.87 21.62 26.92
CA ARG A 19 -21.15 21.95 26.27
C ARG A 19 -21.24 21.46 24.81
N TYR A 20 -20.12 21.16 24.18
CA TYR A 20 -20.01 20.72 22.79
C TYR A 20 -19.36 19.33 22.78
N TRP A 21 -20.20 18.31 22.95
CA TRP A 21 -19.73 16.93 22.92
C TRP A 21 -20.80 16.01 22.30
N ASN A 22 -20.35 14.88 21.78
CA ASN A 22 -21.20 13.84 21.25
C ASN A 22 -21.39 12.74 22.31
N PRO A 23 -22.63 12.39 22.68
CA PRO A 23 -22.89 11.30 23.64
C PRO A 23 -22.24 9.96 23.29
N LYS A 24 -22.04 9.67 22.00
CA LYS A 24 -21.36 8.43 21.55
C LYS A 24 -19.87 8.40 21.84
N MET A 25 -19.26 9.55 22.13
CA MET A 25 -17.88 9.64 22.61
C MET A 25 -17.75 9.37 24.12
N ALA A 26 -18.85 9.19 24.86
CA ALA A 26 -18.82 8.90 26.30
C ALA A 26 -17.83 7.78 26.69
N PRO A 27 -17.72 6.64 25.96
CA PRO A 27 -16.77 5.59 26.32
C PRO A 27 -15.30 6.04 26.26
N TYR A 28 -14.97 7.04 25.44
CA TYR A 28 -13.60 7.50 25.23
C TYR A 28 -13.23 8.72 26.10
N ILE A 29 -14.20 9.28 26.82
CA ILE A 29 -13.99 10.43 27.71
C ILE A 29 -13.68 9.90 29.12
N TYR A 30 -12.55 10.33 29.67
CA TYR A 30 -12.16 10.03 31.05
C TYR A 30 -12.94 10.89 32.06
N GLY A 31 -13.16 12.16 31.74
CA GLY A 31 -13.87 13.09 32.62
C GLY A 31 -13.90 14.51 32.09
N VAL A 32 -14.21 15.47 32.97
CA VAL A 32 -14.21 16.91 32.66
C VAL A 32 -13.35 17.64 33.67
N ARG A 33 -12.47 18.52 33.22
CA ARG A 33 -11.67 19.43 34.05
C ARG A 33 -11.72 20.82 33.44
N ASP A 34 -11.94 21.84 34.26
CA ASP A 34 -11.99 23.24 33.81
C ASP A 34 -12.95 23.46 32.62
N LYS A 35 -14.08 22.73 32.63
CA LYS A 35 -15.11 22.70 31.58
C LYS A 35 -14.65 22.13 30.23
N VAL A 36 -13.49 21.48 30.15
CA VAL A 36 -12.97 20.78 28.97
C VAL A 36 -13.01 19.27 29.20
N HIS A 37 -13.44 18.51 28.19
CA HIS A 37 -13.40 17.05 28.26
C HIS A 37 -11.95 16.55 28.22
N ILE A 38 -11.65 15.57 29.07
CA ILE A 38 -10.38 14.84 29.04
C ILE A 38 -10.64 13.50 28.35
N ILE A 39 -9.91 13.25 27.27
CA ILE A 39 -9.95 11.98 26.52
C ILE A 39 -9.11 10.94 27.26
N ASN A 40 -9.61 9.71 27.33
CA ASN A 40 -8.95 8.61 28.01
C ASN A 40 -7.79 8.04 27.17
N LEU A 41 -6.55 8.38 27.56
CA LEU A 41 -5.34 7.91 26.87
C LEU A 41 -5.09 6.39 27.00
N GLU A 42 -5.65 5.73 28.02
CA GLU A 42 -5.57 4.26 28.15
C GLU A 42 -6.31 3.57 27.01
N LYS A 43 -7.33 4.23 26.44
CA LYS A 43 -8.04 3.77 25.24
C LYS A 43 -7.37 4.27 23.97
N THR A 44 -6.94 5.53 23.94
CA THR A 44 -6.28 6.12 22.77
C THR A 44 -5.02 5.36 22.36
N LEU A 45 -4.16 5.00 23.32
CA LEU A 45 -2.86 4.39 23.02
C LEU A 45 -2.98 3.03 22.28
N PRO A 46 -3.75 2.04 22.76
CA PRO A 46 -3.90 0.77 22.04
C PRO A 46 -4.57 0.97 20.68
N MET A 47 -5.60 1.81 20.57
CA MET A 47 -6.29 2.06 19.30
C MET A 47 -5.39 2.77 18.27
N LEU A 48 -4.52 3.68 18.73
CA LEU A 48 -3.50 4.32 17.89
C LEU A 48 -2.50 3.28 17.38
N ASN A 49 -2.02 2.38 18.25
CA ASN A 49 -1.06 1.35 17.85
C ASN A 49 -1.67 0.37 16.84
N GLU A 50 -2.92 -0.07 17.05
CA GLU A 50 -3.66 -0.90 16.10
C GLU A 50 -3.82 -0.20 14.74
N SER A 51 -4.15 1.09 14.77
CA SER A 51 -4.27 1.91 13.55
C SER A 51 -2.95 2.03 12.80
N ILE A 52 -1.83 2.24 13.51
CA ILE A 52 -0.49 2.30 12.93
C ILE A 52 -0.14 0.96 12.27
N GLU A 53 -0.37 -0.14 12.97
CA GLU A 53 -0.10 -1.49 12.45
C GLU A 53 -0.92 -1.79 11.20
N PHE A 54 -2.22 -1.48 11.21
CA PHE A 54 -3.09 -1.64 10.04
C PHE A 54 -2.58 -0.82 8.84
N LEU A 55 -2.29 0.47 9.02
CA LEU A 55 -1.78 1.33 7.96
C LEU A 55 -0.41 0.87 7.45
N ALA A 56 0.48 0.46 8.36
CA ALA A 56 1.79 -0.05 8.02
C ALA A 56 1.70 -1.33 7.18
N ASN A 57 0.78 -2.25 7.54
CA ASN A 57 0.51 -3.45 6.77
C ASN A 57 -0.05 -3.14 5.37
N VAL A 58 -0.99 -2.20 5.25
CA VAL A 58 -1.50 -1.74 3.94
C VAL A 58 -0.37 -1.22 3.07
N ALA A 59 0.51 -0.38 3.63
CA ALA A 59 1.65 0.17 2.91
C ALA A 59 2.68 -0.90 2.51
N ALA A 60 2.91 -1.91 3.34
CA ALA A 60 3.80 -3.04 3.05
C ALA A 60 3.31 -3.87 1.85
N HIS A 61 1.98 -3.99 1.69
CA HIS A 61 1.34 -4.64 0.54
C HIS A 61 1.21 -3.73 -0.69
N LYS A 62 1.94 -2.62 -0.73
CA LYS A 62 1.89 -1.59 -1.79
C LYS A 62 0.52 -0.91 -1.94
N GLY A 63 -0.31 -0.98 -0.91
CA GLY A 63 -1.56 -0.23 -0.83
C GLY A 63 -1.30 1.27 -0.65
N LYS A 64 -2.27 2.08 -1.08
CA LYS A 64 -2.21 3.54 -1.05
C LYS A 64 -3.05 4.08 0.10
N ILE A 65 -2.39 4.83 0.97
CA ILE A 65 -3.04 5.53 2.09
C ILE A 65 -3.27 6.98 1.65
N LEU A 66 -4.53 7.42 1.61
CA LEU A 66 -4.86 8.82 1.35
C LEU A 66 -4.94 9.58 2.67
N PHE A 67 -4.00 10.49 2.90
CA PHE A 67 -4.01 11.38 4.05
C PHE A 67 -4.94 12.57 3.80
N VAL A 68 -5.89 12.82 4.69
CA VAL A 68 -6.86 13.91 4.54
C VAL A 68 -6.85 14.78 5.79
N GLY A 69 -6.61 16.08 5.62
CA GLY A 69 -6.74 17.05 6.69
C GLY A 69 -6.69 18.47 6.15
N THR A 70 -7.85 19.10 6.02
CA THR A 70 -7.98 20.47 5.48
C THR A 70 -8.09 21.54 6.56
N LYS A 71 -8.08 21.16 7.83
CA LYS A 71 -8.02 22.09 8.96
C LYS A 71 -6.70 22.84 8.95
N LEU A 72 -6.70 24.13 9.31
CA LEU A 72 -5.50 24.99 9.25
C LEU A 72 -4.31 24.41 10.02
N ALA A 73 -4.55 23.81 11.18
CA ALA A 73 -3.52 23.14 11.99
C ALA A 73 -2.96 21.86 11.34
N ALA A 74 -3.73 21.21 10.46
CA ALA A 74 -3.38 19.93 9.84
C ALA A 74 -2.72 20.09 8.45
N LYS A 75 -3.11 21.11 7.65
CA LYS A 75 -2.77 21.20 6.22
C LYS A 75 -1.30 20.91 5.91
N SER A 76 -0.41 21.70 6.53
CA SER A 76 1.03 21.63 6.25
C SER A 76 1.68 20.37 6.81
N LEU A 77 1.17 19.84 7.92
CA LEU A 77 1.66 18.62 8.55
C LEU A 77 1.29 17.38 7.73
N VAL A 78 0.02 17.29 7.30
CA VAL A 78 -0.49 16.21 6.46
C VAL A 78 0.31 16.09 5.18
N LYS A 79 0.53 17.22 4.50
CA LYS A 79 1.34 17.26 3.28
C LYS A 79 2.76 16.73 3.53
N LYS A 80 3.46 17.27 4.54
CA LYS A 80 4.84 16.87 4.86
C LYS A 80 4.95 15.38 5.21
N ALA A 81 4.01 14.87 6.00
CA ALA A 81 3.99 13.47 6.42
C ALA A 81 3.78 12.53 5.24
N ALA A 82 2.81 12.84 4.37
CA ALA A 82 2.52 12.02 3.20
C ALA A 82 3.65 12.06 2.16
N GLU A 83 4.26 13.23 1.91
CA GLU A 83 5.43 13.37 1.03
C GLU A 83 6.62 12.56 1.54
N ARG A 84 6.81 12.44 2.85
CA ARG A 84 7.92 11.67 3.44
C ARG A 84 7.83 10.16 3.17
N ILE A 85 6.64 9.63 2.87
CA ILE A 85 6.40 8.20 2.60
C ILE A 85 5.84 7.96 1.19
N ASP A 86 5.89 8.95 0.31
CA ASP A 86 5.38 8.92 -1.06
C ASP A 86 3.90 8.50 -1.17
N MET A 87 3.07 8.97 -0.25
CA MET A 87 1.63 8.70 -0.22
C MET A 87 0.80 9.90 -0.69
N PRO A 88 -0.39 9.67 -1.28
CA PRO A 88 -1.27 10.75 -1.69
C PRO A 88 -1.87 11.50 -0.50
N TYR A 89 -2.18 12.78 -0.68
CA TYR A 89 -2.76 13.62 0.36
C TYR A 89 -3.75 14.67 -0.15
N VAL A 90 -4.60 15.16 0.76
CA VAL A 90 -5.50 16.30 0.58
C VAL A 90 -5.36 17.23 1.78
N ASP A 91 -4.70 18.36 1.57
CA ASP A 91 -4.42 19.39 2.58
C ASP A 91 -5.28 20.66 2.42
N TRP A 92 -5.92 20.87 1.27
CA TRP A 92 -6.63 22.13 1.01
C TRP A 92 -8.14 22.09 1.17
N ARG A 93 -8.86 21.47 0.24
CA ARG A 93 -10.33 21.36 0.24
C ARG A 93 -10.71 20.03 -0.40
N TRP A 94 -11.56 19.28 0.28
CA TRP A 94 -12.24 18.15 -0.32
C TRP A 94 -13.25 18.61 -1.39
N LEU A 95 -13.02 18.24 -2.64
CA LEU A 95 -13.99 18.44 -3.71
C LEU A 95 -14.99 17.29 -3.67
N GLY A 96 -16.29 17.59 -3.63
CA GLY A 96 -17.32 16.55 -3.66
C GLY A 96 -17.19 15.70 -4.92
N GLY A 97 -17.25 14.37 -4.76
CA GLY A 97 -17.01 13.43 -5.84
C GLY A 97 -15.54 13.05 -6.02
N MET A 98 -14.66 13.39 -5.06
CA MET A 98 -13.24 13.05 -5.12
C MET A 98 -12.98 11.56 -5.27
N LEU A 99 -13.76 10.73 -4.58
CA LEU A 99 -13.68 9.27 -4.68
C LEU A 99 -14.83 8.72 -5.53
N THR A 100 -16.05 9.17 -5.27
CA THR A 100 -17.26 8.63 -5.93
C THR A 100 -17.37 9.01 -7.41
N ASN A 101 -16.79 10.14 -7.82
CA ASN A 101 -16.69 10.56 -9.22
C ASN A 101 -15.22 10.69 -9.66
N TYR A 102 -14.41 9.70 -9.30
CA TYR A 102 -12.98 9.72 -9.56
C TYR A 102 -12.61 9.84 -11.06
N LYS A 103 -13.47 9.37 -11.98
CA LYS A 103 -13.26 9.54 -13.43
C LYS A 103 -13.16 11.02 -13.82
N THR A 104 -14.01 11.87 -13.26
CA THR A 104 -14.00 13.31 -13.54
C THR A 104 -12.80 13.99 -12.90
N ILE A 105 -12.48 13.63 -11.66
CA ILE A 105 -11.31 14.13 -10.95
C ILE A 105 -10.02 13.78 -11.70
N ARG A 106 -9.94 12.57 -12.26
CA ARG A 106 -8.81 12.15 -13.10
C ARG A 106 -8.66 13.03 -14.34
N HIS A 107 -9.74 13.52 -14.95
CA HIS A 107 -9.64 14.50 -16.04
C HIS A 107 -9.08 15.84 -15.56
N SER A 108 -9.50 16.33 -14.40
CA SER A 108 -8.94 17.55 -13.81
C SER A 108 -7.45 17.41 -13.45
N VAL A 109 -7.03 16.23 -12.95
CA VAL A 109 -5.62 15.91 -12.72
C VAL A 109 -4.82 15.87 -14.02
N LYS A 110 -5.37 15.26 -15.08
CA LYS A 110 -4.75 15.29 -16.42
C LYS A 110 -4.61 16.73 -16.93
N ARG A 111 -5.64 17.57 -16.77
CA ARG A 111 -5.59 18.99 -17.12
C ARG A 111 -4.49 19.72 -16.35
N LEU A 112 -4.34 19.47 -15.05
CA LEU A 112 -3.24 20.01 -14.26
C LEU A 112 -1.87 19.61 -14.84
N LYS A 113 -1.65 18.32 -15.14
CA LYS A 113 -0.39 17.83 -15.74
C LYS A 113 -0.10 18.49 -17.10
N VAL A 114 -1.13 18.73 -17.91
CA VAL A 114 -0.98 19.45 -19.19
C VAL A 114 -0.57 20.90 -18.97
N LEU A 115 -1.24 21.61 -18.04
CA LEU A 115 -0.89 23.00 -17.71
C LEU A 115 0.53 23.10 -17.13
N GLU A 116 0.92 22.22 -16.21
CA GLU A 116 2.29 22.19 -15.66
C GLU A 116 3.33 22.06 -16.78
N LYS A 117 3.14 21.10 -17.71
CA LYS A 117 4.04 20.92 -18.87
C LYS A 117 4.07 22.12 -19.81
N GLN A 118 2.92 22.75 -20.05
CA GLN A 118 2.84 23.93 -20.91
C GLN A 118 3.62 25.12 -20.31
N PHE A 119 3.48 25.33 -18.99
CA PHE A 119 4.20 26.37 -18.27
C PHE A 119 5.69 26.08 -18.15
N GLU A 120 6.08 24.82 -17.93
CA GLU A 120 7.48 24.39 -17.88
C GLU A 120 8.21 24.63 -19.20
N LYS A 121 7.56 24.31 -20.33
CA LYS A 121 8.10 24.53 -21.68
C LYS A 121 7.99 25.98 -22.16
N GLN A 122 7.34 26.85 -21.40
CA GLN A 122 6.93 28.20 -21.81
C GLN A 122 6.19 28.23 -23.17
N ASP A 123 5.43 27.17 -23.47
CA ASP A 123 4.73 27.01 -24.74
C ASP A 123 3.36 27.70 -24.70
N PHE A 124 3.37 29.01 -24.92
CA PHE A 124 2.15 29.83 -24.91
C PHE A 124 1.67 30.21 -26.31
N GLY A 125 2.34 29.74 -27.38
CA GLY A 125 1.98 30.08 -28.76
C GLY A 125 1.73 31.57 -28.98
N LYS A 126 0.55 31.92 -29.53
CA LYS A 126 0.09 33.30 -29.75
C LYS A 126 -0.95 33.77 -28.71
N LEU A 127 -0.86 33.29 -27.47
CA LEU A 127 -1.78 33.69 -26.41
C LEU A 127 -1.51 35.13 -25.93
N THR A 128 -2.59 35.84 -25.59
CA THR A 128 -2.53 37.16 -24.98
C THR A 128 -2.13 37.08 -23.50
N LYS A 129 -1.59 38.16 -22.94
CA LYS A 129 -1.27 38.24 -21.50
C LYS A 129 -2.47 37.92 -20.59
N LYS A 130 -3.68 38.27 -21.04
CA LYS A 130 -4.93 37.99 -20.32
C LYS A 130 -5.24 36.50 -20.27
N GLU A 131 -5.06 35.79 -21.39
CA GLU A 131 -5.27 34.33 -21.45
C GLU A 131 -4.22 33.59 -20.65
N ILE A 132 -2.95 34.01 -20.73
CA ILE A 132 -1.87 33.45 -19.90
C ILE A 132 -2.21 33.60 -18.42
N LEU A 133 -2.68 34.77 -17.98
CA LEU A 133 -3.12 34.98 -16.60
C LEU A 133 -4.29 34.06 -16.19
N GLN A 134 -5.24 33.81 -17.09
CA GLN A 134 -6.33 32.87 -16.83
C GLN A 134 -5.82 31.44 -16.67
N LEU A 135 -4.90 30.99 -17.53
CA LEU A 135 -4.27 29.68 -17.43
C LEU A 135 -3.43 29.54 -16.15
N THR A 136 -2.72 30.59 -15.73
CA THR A 136 -1.98 30.60 -14.46
C THR A 136 -2.94 30.41 -13.28
N ARG A 137 -4.04 31.16 -13.25
CA ARG A 137 -5.06 31.02 -12.19
C ARG A 137 -5.71 29.64 -12.19
N GLU A 138 -5.96 29.07 -13.37
CA GLU A 138 -6.48 27.70 -13.51
C GLU A 138 -5.47 26.68 -12.94
N LYS A 139 -4.20 26.76 -13.35
CA LYS A 139 -3.12 25.91 -12.87
C LYS A 139 -2.98 25.99 -11.35
N ASP A 140 -2.90 27.18 -10.78
CA ASP A 140 -2.70 27.38 -9.34
C ASP A 140 -3.92 26.94 -8.53
N LYS A 141 -5.13 27.07 -9.09
CA LYS A 141 -6.35 26.53 -8.47
C LYS A 141 -6.34 25.01 -8.48
N LEU A 142 -5.98 24.38 -9.60
CA LEU A 142 -5.91 22.92 -9.69
C LEU A 142 -4.79 22.36 -8.83
N ALA A 143 -3.60 22.96 -8.84
CA ALA A 143 -2.44 22.52 -8.06
C ALA A 143 -2.73 22.55 -6.56
N ARG A 144 -3.39 23.62 -6.07
CA ARG A 144 -3.78 23.71 -4.65
C ARG A 144 -4.78 22.65 -4.21
N ASN A 145 -5.73 22.26 -5.07
CA ASN A 145 -6.79 21.32 -4.68
C ASN A 145 -6.45 19.86 -4.99
N LEU A 146 -5.68 19.60 -6.05
CA LEU A 146 -5.46 18.26 -6.61
C LEU A 146 -3.98 17.84 -6.63
N GLY A 147 -3.06 18.71 -6.19
CA GLY A 147 -1.63 18.44 -6.23
C GLY A 147 -1.24 17.15 -5.49
N GLY A 148 -1.78 16.94 -4.30
CA GLY A 148 -1.46 15.76 -3.47
C GLY A 148 -2.04 14.44 -3.99
N ILE A 149 -2.98 14.45 -4.94
CA ILE A 149 -3.52 13.23 -5.58
C ILE A 149 -3.06 13.06 -7.02
N LYS A 150 -2.11 13.89 -7.48
CA LYS A 150 -1.65 13.93 -8.87
C LYS A 150 -1.04 12.61 -9.35
N GLU A 151 -0.33 11.92 -8.46
CA GLU A 151 0.36 10.65 -8.73
C GLU A 151 -0.38 9.42 -8.19
N MET A 152 -1.61 9.58 -7.69
CA MET A 152 -2.37 8.49 -7.06
C MET A 152 -2.72 7.35 -8.04
N GLY A 153 -2.98 7.65 -9.32
CA GLY A 153 -3.20 6.66 -10.40
C GLY A 153 -4.46 5.76 -10.30
N GLY A 154 -5.11 5.68 -9.13
CA GLY A 154 -6.29 4.87 -8.83
C GLY A 154 -7.02 5.40 -7.61
N LEU A 155 -8.04 4.67 -7.13
CA LEU A 155 -8.61 4.95 -5.81
C LEU A 155 -7.62 4.54 -4.71
N PRO A 156 -7.65 5.17 -3.52
CA PRO A 156 -6.88 4.72 -2.38
C PRO A 156 -7.47 3.45 -1.78
N ASP A 157 -6.62 2.68 -1.08
CA ASP A 157 -7.03 1.47 -0.38
C ASP A 157 -7.52 1.78 1.04
N VAL A 158 -7.01 2.85 1.65
CA VAL A 158 -7.41 3.32 3.00
C VAL A 158 -7.36 4.85 3.06
N LEU A 159 -8.27 5.45 3.84
CA LEU A 159 -8.18 6.86 4.23
C LEU A 159 -7.64 7.00 5.65
N PHE A 160 -6.70 7.93 5.83
CA PHE A 160 -6.33 8.44 7.14
C PHE A 160 -6.81 9.89 7.27
N VAL A 161 -7.73 10.15 8.20
CA VAL A 161 -8.44 11.43 8.33
C VAL A 161 -8.13 12.11 9.66
N ILE A 162 -7.77 13.39 9.60
CA ILE A 162 -7.70 14.28 10.77
C ILE A 162 -8.92 15.18 10.75
N ASP A 163 -9.68 15.15 11.85
CA ASP A 163 -10.94 15.88 12.05
C ASP A 163 -12.11 15.37 11.17
N VAL A 164 -12.89 14.49 11.77
CA VAL A 164 -14.10 13.88 11.20
C VAL A 164 -15.13 14.92 10.77
N GLY A 165 -15.25 16.03 11.51
CA GLY A 165 -16.26 17.05 11.23
C GLY A 165 -15.95 17.90 10.02
N HIS A 166 -14.69 18.32 9.91
CA HIS A 166 -14.17 19.05 8.76
C HIS A 166 -14.20 18.17 7.50
N GLU A 167 -13.88 16.88 7.62
CA GLU A 167 -13.77 15.95 6.48
C GLU A 167 -14.98 15.02 6.28
N ARG A 168 -16.16 15.42 6.78
CA ARG A 168 -17.39 14.61 6.69
C ARG A 168 -17.73 14.11 5.29
N ASN A 169 -17.39 14.88 4.26
CA ASN A 169 -17.68 14.52 2.87
C ASN A 169 -16.75 13.41 2.39
N ALA A 170 -15.46 13.46 2.79
CA ALA A 170 -14.50 12.40 2.49
C ALA A 170 -14.95 11.07 3.10
N ILE A 171 -15.35 11.10 4.37
CA ILE A 171 -15.84 9.93 5.11
C ILE A 171 -17.07 9.33 4.45
N LYS A 172 -18.08 10.16 4.11
CA LYS A 172 -19.29 9.69 3.42
C LYS A 172 -19.01 9.07 2.06
N GLU A 173 -18.05 9.61 1.31
CA GLU A 173 -17.65 9.05 0.02
C GLU A 173 -16.91 7.73 0.17
N ALA A 174 -15.99 7.64 1.13
CA ALA A 174 -15.25 6.42 1.44
C ALA A 174 -16.16 5.28 1.90
N GLN A 175 -17.12 5.57 2.79
CA GLN A 175 -18.14 4.60 3.24
C GLN A 175 -18.95 4.02 2.07
N LYS A 176 -19.40 4.87 1.13
CA LYS A 176 -20.16 4.41 -0.05
C LYS A 176 -19.36 3.46 -0.93
N LEU A 177 -18.05 3.61 -0.95
CA LEU A 177 -17.13 2.79 -1.73
C LEU A 177 -16.53 1.64 -0.93
N HIS A 178 -16.91 1.49 0.35
CA HIS A 178 -16.37 0.49 1.28
C HIS A 178 -14.84 0.59 1.42
N ILE A 179 -14.31 1.81 1.35
CA ILE A 179 -12.89 2.07 1.62
C ILE A 179 -12.73 2.25 3.14
N PRO A 180 -11.87 1.45 3.80
CA PRO A 180 -11.63 1.57 5.23
C PRO A 180 -11.15 2.96 5.65
N ILE A 181 -11.61 3.39 6.83
CA ILE A 181 -11.36 4.72 7.38
C ILE A 181 -10.68 4.59 8.73
N VAL A 182 -9.48 5.16 8.81
CA VAL A 182 -8.76 5.43 10.05
C VAL A 182 -8.90 6.92 10.34
N ALA A 183 -9.39 7.31 11.52
CA ALA A 183 -9.60 8.73 11.81
C ALA A 183 -9.32 9.11 13.26
N VAL A 184 -8.78 10.32 13.43
CA VAL A 184 -8.70 10.99 14.74
C VAL A 184 -10.06 11.60 15.05
N VAL A 185 -10.64 11.22 16.19
CA VAL A 185 -11.98 11.62 16.61
C VAL A 185 -11.90 12.36 17.94
N ASP A 186 -12.17 13.66 17.91
CA ASP A 186 -12.40 14.45 19.13
C ASP A 186 -13.83 14.23 19.66
N THR A 187 -14.02 14.55 20.92
CA THR A 187 -15.23 14.55 21.74
C THR A 187 -16.47 15.17 21.10
N VAL A 188 -16.35 16.06 20.10
CA VAL A 188 -17.49 16.71 19.42
C VAL A 188 -18.15 15.82 18.38
N TYR A 189 -17.39 14.89 17.79
CA TYR A 189 -17.83 14.14 16.62
C TYR A 189 -18.21 12.70 16.98
N SER A 190 -19.05 12.09 16.15
CA SER A 190 -19.44 10.69 16.35
C SER A 190 -18.31 9.77 15.89
N PRO A 191 -17.99 8.69 16.62
CA PRO A 191 -17.09 7.65 16.15
C PRO A 191 -17.75 6.72 15.12
N ASP A 192 -19.06 6.85 14.86
CA ASP A 192 -19.78 5.93 13.96
C ASP A 192 -19.24 5.99 12.52
N GLY A 193 -19.15 4.82 11.91
CA GLY A 193 -18.79 4.67 10.50
C GLY A 193 -17.31 4.95 10.22
N ILE A 194 -16.49 4.96 11.27
CA ILE A 194 -15.02 4.93 11.20
C ILE A 194 -14.61 3.52 11.64
N ASP A 195 -13.80 2.86 10.83
CA ASP A 195 -13.39 1.47 11.09
C ASP A 195 -12.32 1.41 12.19
N TYR A 196 -11.35 2.32 12.15
CA TYR A 196 -10.30 2.47 13.15
C TYR A 196 -10.35 3.86 13.78
N VAL A 197 -10.94 3.93 14.97
CA VAL A 197 -11.12 5.18 15.72
C VAL A 197 -9.89 5.47 16.56
N ILE A 198 -9.32 6.68 16.45
CA ILE A 198 -8.27 7.17 17.34
C ILE A 198 -8.86 8.31 18.18
N PRO A 199 -9.33 8.05 19.41
CA PRO A 199 -9.86 9.11 20.25
C PRO A 199 -8.76 10.09 20.64
N GLY A 200 -8.86 11.36 20.27
CA GLY A 200 -7.80 12.31 20.56
C GLY A 200 -8.05 13.71 20.03
N ASN A 201 -7.22 14.65 20.50
CA ASN A 201 -7.22 16.04 20.07
C ASN A 201 -6.83 16.18 18.59
N ASP A 202 -7.66 16.86 17.79
CA ASP A 202 -7.42 17.18 16.38
C ASP A 202 -7.23 18.69 16.10
N ASP A 203 -7.20 19.53 17.14
CA ASP A 203 -6.97 20.98 17.08
C ASP A 203 -5.50 21.35 17.27
N ALA A 204 -4.82 20.64 18.19
CA ALA A 204 -3.46 20.98 18.58
C ALA A 204 -2.43 20.48 17.54
N ILE A 205 -1.62 21.41 17.02
CA ILE A 205 -0.53 21.12 16.07
C ILE A 205 0.37 19.99 16.59
N ARG A 206 0.76 20.02 17.88
CA ARG A 206 1.62 19.00 18.50
C ARG A 206 0.96 17.61 18.55
N SER A 207 -0.35 17.54 18.76
CA SER A 207 -1.09 16.27 18.76
C SER A 207 -1.16 15.70 17.35
N ILE A 208 -1.51 16.54 16.36
CA ILE A 208 -1.57 16.15 14.95
C ILE A 208 -0.20 15.66 14.46
N GLU A 209 0.86 16.38 14.78
CA GLU A 209 2.24 16.04 14.45
C GLU A 209 2.65 14.69 15.06
N LEU A 210 2.25 14.41 16.31
CA LEU A 210 2.51 13.12 16.95
C LEU A 210 1.86 11.96 16.18
N TYR A 211 0.57 12.05 15.83
CA TYR A 211 -0.10 10.97 15.10
C TYR A 211 0.56 10.72 13.74
N LEU A 212 0.82 11.80 13.00
CA LEU A 212 1.41 11.71 11.67
C LEU A 212 2.83 11.14 11.72
N ASN A 213 3.66 11.58 12.65
CA ASN A 213 5.02 11.04 12.81
C ASN A 213 5.00 9.57 13.21
N ALA A 214 4.12 9.18 14.15
CA ALA A 214 4.00 7.78 14.57
C ALA A 214 3.57 6.86 13.41
N ILE A 215 2.63 7.32 12.56
CA ILE A 215 2.20 6.58 11.37
C ILE A 215 3.33 6.50 10.33
N VAL A 216 4.02 7.62 10.06
CA VAL A 216 5.14 7.65 9.09
C VAL A 216 6.25 6.72 9.52
N GLU A 217 6.65 6.75 10.80
CA GLU A 217 7.66 5.85 11.34
C GLU A 217 7.25 4.38 11.22
N GLY A 218 6.02 4.04 11.62
CA GLY A 218 5.52 2.67 11.51
C GLY A 218 5.44 2.16 10.07
N VAL A 219 5.02 3.02 9.12
CA VAL A 219 5.01 2.67 7.69
C VAL A 219 6.43 2.44 7.15
N LEU A 220 7.39 3.28 7.52
CA LEU A 220 8.78 3.14 7.07
C LEU A 220 9.43 1.87 7.64
N GLU A 221 9.25 1.61 8.94
CA GLU A 221 9.73 0.42 9.63
C GLU A 221 9.18 -0.85 8.97
N LYS A 222 7.85 -0.90 8.74
CA LYS A 222 7.21 -2.07 8.12
C LYS A 222 7.62 -2.29 6.67
N ARG A 223 7.83 -1.21 5.91
CA ARG A 223 8.37 -1.31 4.54
C ARG A 223 9.79 -1.88 4.55
N ALA A 224 10.63 -1.46 5.50
CA ALA A 224 11.98 -1.99 5.65
C ALA A 224 11.95 -3.49 6.01
N GLU A 225 11.15 -3.90 6.99
CA GLU A 225 10.93 -5.31 7.32
C GLU A 225 10.49 -6.12 6.09
N ALA A 226 9.49 -5.62 5.35
CA ALA A 226 8.98 -6.29 4.16
C ALA A 226 10.04 -6.40 3.05
N SER A 227 10.97 -5.44 2.91
CA SER A 227 12.09 -5.58 1.97
C SER A 227 13.05 -6.70 2.37
N TYR A 228 13.47 -6.76 3.64
CA TYR A 228 14.38 -7.82 4.13
C TYR A 228 13.77 -9.22 3.94
N LEU A 229 12.50 -9.41 4.34
CA LEU A 229 11.77 -10.67 4.16
C LEU A 229 11.63 -11.07 2.68
N ASN A 230 11.54 -10.11 1.77
CA ASN A 230 11.48 -10.39 0.34
C ASN A 230 12.86 -10.72 -0.26
N GLU A 231 13.94 -10.23 0.34
CA GLU A 231 15.31 -10.56 -0.05
C GLU A 231 15.68 -11.98 0.42
N GLU A 232 15.41 -12.32 1.68
CA GLU A 232 15.58 -13.69 2.20
C GLU A 232 14.77 -14.71 1.39
N LYS A 233 13.48 -14.43 1.12
CA LYS A 233 12.65 -15.31 0.27
C LYS A 233 13.15 -15.41 -1.17
N LYS A 234 13.87 -14.42 -1.68
CA LYS A 234 14.51 -14.49 -3.00
C LYS A 234 15.78 -15.33 -2.95
N GLU A 235 16.53 -15.28 -1.86
CA GLU A 235 17.71 -16.11 -1.65
C GLU A 235 17.33 -17.58 -1.44
N GLU A 236 16.35 -17.88 -0.58
CA GLU A 236 15.81 -19.23 -0.41
C GLU A 236 15.19 -19.78 -1.70
N LYS A 237 14.52 -18.94 -2.51
CA LYS A 237 14.04 -19.35 -3.84
C LYS A 237 15.19 -19.59 -4.82
N LYS A 238 16.27 -18.82 -4.77
CA LYS A 238 17.46 -19.07 -5.60
C LYS A 238 18.19 -20.34 -5.17
N GLU A 239 18.26 -20.61 -3.88
CA GLU A 239 18.90 -21.79 -3.32
C GLU A 239 18.09 -23.05 -3.60
N SER A 240 16.76 -23.02 -3.39
CA SER A 240 15.88 -24.13 -3.78
C SER A 240 15.84 -24.38 -5.30
N VAL A 241 15.97 -23.33 -6.14
CA VAL A 241 16.11 -23.50 -7.60
C VAL A 241 17.49 -24.05 -7.97
N LYS A 242 18.56 -23.71 -7.25
CA LYS A 242 19.88 -24.34 -7.42
C LYS A 242 19.87 -25.81 -7.01
N ILE A 243 19.26 -26.15 -5.88
CA ILE A 243 19.12 -27.54 -5.40
C ILE A 243 18.27 -28.36 -6.38
N LYS A 244 17.19 -27.79 -6.93
CA LYS A 244 16.38 -28.43 -7.98
C LYS A 244 17.09 -28.54 -9.34
N LYS A 245 18.06 -27.67 -9.64
CA LYS A 245 18.89 -27.81 -10.84
C LYS A 245 20.01 -28.83 -10.63
N ALA A 246 20.64 -28.86 -9.46
CA ALA A 246 21.66 -29.85 -9.12
C ALA A 246 21.09 -31.28 -9.12
N SER A 247 19.96 -31.50 -8.44
CA SER A 247 19.27 -32.81 -8.47
C SER A 247 18.76 -33.23 -9.85
N LYS A 248 18.54 -32.28 -10.77
CA LYS A 248 18.16 -32.58 -12.16
C LYS A 248 19.38 -32.79 -13.06
N ILE A 249 20.56 -32.35 -12.66
CA ILE A 249 21.83 -32.64 -13.36
C ILE A 249 22.35 -34.01 -12.88
N GLU A 250 22.30 -34.28 -11.58
CA GLU A 250 22.61 -35.61 -11.02
C GLU A 250 21.67 -36.69 -11.60
N ALA A 251 20.37 -36.43 -11.74
CA ALA A 251 19.44 -37.38 -12.36
C ALA A 251 19.56 -37.48 -13.89
N VAL A 252 20.44 -36.72 -14.54
CA VAL A 252 20.77 -36.87 -15.98
C VAL A 252 22.11 -37.57 -16.12
N GLU A 253 23.09 -37.28 -15.25
CA GLU A 253 24.34 -38.04 -15.13
C GLU A 253 24.08 -39.49 -14.69
N GLU A 254 23.17 -39.77 -13.75
CA GLU A 254 22.78 -41.14 -13.37
C GLU A 254 22.06 -41.90 -14.49
N VAL A 255 21.55 -41.22 -15.53
CA VAL A 255 20.89 -41.88 -16.68
C VAL A 255 21.91 -42.12 -17.79
N GLU A 256 22.83 -41.18 -18.03
CA GLU A 256 23.96 -41.37 -18.95
C GLU A 256 24.93 -42.45 -18.43
N GLU A 257 25.18 -42.53 -17.13
CA GLU A 257 26.07 -43.55 -16.53
C GLU A 257 25.42 -44.94 -16.49
N VAL A 258 24.08 -45.05 -16.57
CA VAL A 258 23.38 -46.35 -16.71
C VAL A 258 23.30 -46.78 -18.17
N GLU A 259 23.11 -45.86 -19.12
CA GLU A 259 23.16 -46.16 -20.56
C GLU A 259 24.59 -46.57 -20.99
N GLU A 260 25.64 -45.96 -20.44
CA GLU A 260 27.03 -46.30 -20.76
C GLU A 260 27.48 -47.64 -20.13
N VAL A 261 26.81 -48.12 -19.07
CA VAL A 261 27.07 -49.45 -18.47
C VAL A 261 26.28 -50.54 -19.20
N GLU A 262 25.05 -50.29 -19.63
CA GLU A 262 24.29 -51.22 -20.48
C GLU A 262 24.94 -51.41 -21.86
N GLU A 263 25.51 -50.36 -22.46
CA GLU A 263 26.20 -50.46 -23.76
C GLU A 263 27.55 -51.20 -23.66
N VAL A 264 28.16 -51.31 -22.48
CA VAL A 264 29.39 -52.09 -22.25
C VAL A 264 29.07 -53.57 -21.94
N GLU A 265 27.98 -53.86 -21.21
CA GLU A 265 27.51 -55.25 -21.00
C GLU A 265 26.99 -55.88 -22.31
N GLU A 266 26.32 -55.12 -23.17
CA GLU A 266 25.81 -55.63 -24.45
C GLU A 266 26.93 -55.92 -25.47
N VAL A 267 28.11 -55.28 -25.33
CA VAL A 267 29.29 -55.58 -26.17
C VAL A 267 30.07 -56.80 -25.66
N GLU A 268 30.13 -57.04 -24.35
CA GLU A 268 30.73 -58.27 -23.79
C GLU A 268 29.86 -59.51 -24.07
N GLU A 269 28.53 -59.39 -24.08
CA GLU A 269 27.63 -60.53 -24.33
C GLU A 269 27.59 -60.95 -25.82
N VAL A 270 27.92 -60.05 -26.76
CA VAL A 270 27.96 -60.35 -28.20
C VAL A 270 29.26 -61.05 -28.62
N GLU A 271 30.39 -60.83 -27.94
CA GLU A 271 31.63 -61.58 -28.22
C GLU A 271 31.57 -63.04 -27.74
N GLU A 272 30.70 -63.40 -26.79
CA GLU A 272 30.61 -64.77 -26.27
C GLU A 272 29.67 -65.69 -27.07
N VAL A 273 28.88 -65.17 -28.02
CA VAL A 273 27.84 -65.93 -28.75
C VAL A 273 28.22 -66.27 -30.21
N GLU A 274 29.32 -65.74 -30.76
CA GLU A 274 29.73 -66.01 -32.15
C GLU A 274 30.62 -67.27 -32.38
N GLU A 275 31.00 -68.00 -31.33
CA GLU A 275 31.56 -69.35 -31.47
C GLU A 275 30.48 -70.39 -31.14
N VAL A 276 30.31 -71.39 -32.03
CA VAL A 276 29.44 -72.59 -31.89
C VAL A 276 28.08 -72.48 -32.61
N GLU A 277 28.05 -72.67 -33.93
CA GLU A 277 27.62 -73.94 -34.58
C GLU A 277 27.35 -73.77 -36.09
N GLU A 278 28.30 -74.23 -36.90
CA GLU A 278 28.07 -74.74 -38.26
C GLU A 278 27.61 -76.21 -38.15
N GLU A 279 26.51 -76.58 -38.83
CA GLU A 279 26.53 -77.71 -39.78
C GLU A 279 25.20 -77.81 -40.56
N THR A 280 25.34 -78.00 -41.87
CA THR A 280 24.28 -78.26 -42.87
C THR A 280 24.20 -79.80 -43.09
N PRO A 281 23.54 -80.42 -44.12
CA PRO A 281 22.70 -79.90 -45.23
C PRO A 281 21.52 -80.84 -45.67
N VAL A 282 20.94 -80.51 -46.84
CA VAL A 282 20.32 -81.37 -47.90
C VAL A 282 18.81 -81.69 -47.73
N ASP A 283 17.87 -81.05 -48.46
CA ASP A 283 17.52 -81.02 -49.90
C ASP A 283 16.43 -82.05 -50.28
N GLN A 284 15.38 -81.53 -50.96
CA GLN A 284 14.73 -82.02 -52.19
C GLN A 284 13.20 -82.01 -52.17
N ASN A 285 12.68 -81.23 -53.14
CA ASN A 285 11.60 -81.50 -54.10
C ASN A 285 10.24 -82.03 -53.55
N GLU A 286 9.08 -81.71 -54.09
CA GLU A 286 8.61 -81.06 -55.32
C GLU A 286 7.09 -80.86 -55.09
N THR A 287 6.45 -79.96 -55.85
CA THR A 287 5.06 -80.01 -56.38
C THR A 287 4.04 -81.00 -55.76
N THR A 288 2.77 -80.70 -55.51
CA THR A 288 1.74 -79.96 -56.28
C THR A 288 0.43 -80.08 -55.49
N GLU A 289 -0.47 -79.09 -55.66
CA GLU A 289 -1.95 -79.18 -55.68
C GLU A 289 -2.67 -79.82 -54.46
N GLU A 290 -3.74 -79.29 -53.89
CA GLU A 290 -4.86 -78.45 -54.36
C GLU A 290 -5.27 -77.43 -53.29
#